data_AF-A0A1C6CVB5-F1
#
_entry.id   AF-A0A1C6CVB5-F1
#
_cell.length_a   1.000
_cell.length_b   1.000
_cell.length_c   1.000
_cell.angle_alpha   90.00
_cell.angle_beta   90.00
_cell.angle_gamma   90.00
#
_symmetry.space_group_name_H-M   'P 1'
#
loop_
_entity.id
_entity.type
_entity.pdbx_description
1 polymer ?
#
loop_
_entity_poly.entity_id
_entity_poly.type
_entity_poly.pdbx_seq_one_letter_code
_entity_poly.pdbx_strand_id
1 'polypeptide(L)'
;MMVLLQPSDDINEKQLCVKGKDIPFQRINVKHTEDMCLKISNEKVCEVELDEDLMKVISYVVSKKSFIGTHSELNANVKLNSTGNVLSRKIKSNIELLKRNFIHVEYSPRTSKERLIKLVYVGNDEISNDDMTINDT
;
A
#
# COMPACT_ATOMS: atom_id res chain seq x y z
N MET A 1 -9.39 -18.68 25.89
CA MET A 1 -9.60 -17.40 25.17
C MET A 1 -11.09 -17.14 25.15
N MET A 2 -11.53 -15.95 25.58
CA MET A 2 -12.93 -15.56 25.54
C MET A 2 -13.06 -14.28 24.73
N VAL A 3 -13.99 -14.29 23.77
CA VAL A 3 -14.31 -13.15 22.93
C VAL A 3 -15.72 -12.70 23.28
N LEU A 4 -15.87 -11.44 23.67
CA LEU A 4 -17.15 -10.86 24.08
C LEU A 4 -17.45 -9.66 23.20
N LEU A 5 -18.68 -9.59 22.70
CA LEU A 5 -19.23 -8.38 22.09
C LEU A 5 -19.99 -7.61 23.17
N GLN A 6 -19.47 -6.45 23.56
CA GLN A 6 -20.10 -5.59 24.55
C GLN A 6 -20.91 -4.48 23.86
N PRO A 7 -22.10 -4.16 24.38
CA PRO A 7 -22.83 -2.97 23.95
C PRO A 7 -22.01 -1.72 24.28
N SER A 8 -22.08 -0.71 23.42
CA SER A 8 -21.50 0.61 23.66
C SER A 8 -22.63 1.64 23.77
N ASP A 9 -22.32 2.84 24.30
CA ASP A 9 -23.31 3.92 24.47
C ASP A 9 -23.80 4.50 23.13
N ASP A 10 -23.08 4.24 22.02
CA ASP A 10 -23.49 4.61 20.67
C ASP A 10 -24.22 3.43 20.00
N ILE A 11 -25.41 3.68 19.45
CA ILE A 11 -26.27 2.67 18.84
C ILE A 11 -25.63 2.00 17.61
N ASN A 12 -24.68 2.69 16.97
CA ASN A 12 -24.00 2.26 15.75
C ASN A 12 -22.61 1.69 15.99
N GLU A 13 -22.09 1.79 17.22
CA GLU A 13 -20.79 1.22 17.59
C GLU A 13 -20.94 0.06 18.57
N LYS A 14 -20.12 -0.98 18.38
CA LYS A 14 -20.00 -2.10 19.29
C LYS A 14 -18.54 -2.31 19.65
N GLN A 15 -18.30 -2.93 20.80
CA GLN A 15 -16.93 -3.20 21.26
C GLN A 15 -16.68 -4.70 21.28
N LEU A 16 -15.67 -5.14 20.54
CA LEU A 16 -15.15 -6.48 20.59
C LEU A 16 -13.97 -6.52 21.58
N CYS A 17 -14.12 -7.30 22.63
CA CYS A 17 -13.15 -7.43 23.71
C CYS A 17 -12.55 -8.85 23.71
N VAL A 18 -11.22 -8.94 23.64
CA VAL A 18 -10.49 -10.22 23.73
C VAL A 18 -9.79 -10.30 25.09
N LYS A 19 -10.15 -11.31 25.88
CA LYS A 19 -9.54 -11.59 27.20
C LYS A 19 -9.19 -13.07 27.34
N GLY A 20 -8.09 -13.37 28.02
CA GLY A 20 -7.67 -14.72 28.35
C GLY A 20 -6.54 -14.73 29.37
N LYS A 21 -6.34 -15.88 30.03
CA LYS A 21 -5.14 -16.13 30.83
C LYS A 21 -3.93 -16.08 29.89
N ASP A 22 -2.91 -15.30 30.23
CA ASP A 22 -1.68 -15.09 29.44
C ASP A 22 -1.87 -14.38 28.07
N ILE A 23 -3.00 -13.67 27.85
CA ILE A 23 -3.22 -12.87 26.63
C ILE A 23 -3.43 -11.40 27.03
N PRO A 24 -2.69 -10.44 26.44
CA PRO A 24 -2.91 -9.02 26.70
C PRO A 24 -4.33 -8.62 26.31
N PHE A 25 -4.98 -7.82 27.15
CA PHE A 25 -6.34 -7.34 26.88
C PHE A 25 -6.36 -6.50 25.61
N GLN A 26 -7.24 -6.85 24.67
CA GLN A 26 -7.44 -6.09 23.43
C GLN A 26 -8.88 -5.61 23.35
N ARG A 27 -9.04 -4.34 22.95
CA ARG A 27 -10.33 -3.70 22.68
C ARG A 27 -10.36 -3.23 21.23
N ILE A 28 -11.35 -3.68 20.49
CA ILE A 28 -11.58 -3.34 19.09
C ILE A 28 -12.96 -2.72 18.99
N ASN A 29 -13.02 -1.43 18.67
CA ASN A 29 -14.28 -0.75 18.39
C ASN A 29 -14.71 -1.11 16.96
N VAL A 30 -15.97 -1.44 16.73
CA VAL A 30 -16.52 -1.76 15.42
C VAL A 30 -17.80 -0.96 15.16
N LYS A 31 -17.98 -0.51 13.92
CA LYS A 31 -19.15 0.24 13.45
C LYS A 31 -19.88 -0.56 12.36
N HIS A 32 -21.21 -0.50 12.39
CA HIS A 32 -22.02 -1.04 11.30
C HIS A 32 -21.97 -0.10 10.08
N THR A 33 -21.67 -0.68 8.92
CA THR A 33 -21.74 -0.02 7.61
C THR A 33 -23.12 -0.24 6.99
N GLU A 34 -23.51 0.58 6.02
CA GLU A 34 -24.77 0.49 5.28
C GLU A 34 -24.96 -0.88 4.59
N ASP A 35 -23.86 -1.53 4.21
CA ASP A 35 -23.83 -2.90 3.64
C ASP A 35 -23.92 -4.03 4.68
N MET A 36 -24.43 -3.75 5.89
CA MET A 36 -24.48 -4.69 7.04
C MET A 36 -23.11 -5.29 7.46
N CYS A 37 -22.00 -4.71 7.02
CA CYS A 37 -20.65 -5.14 7.37
C CYS A 37 -20.10 -4.38 8.58
N LEU A 38 -19.31 -5.06 9.42
CA LEU A 38 -18.62 -4.48 10.57
C LEU A 38 -17.25 -3.93 10.14
N LYS A 39 -16.99 -2.64 10.37
CA LYS A 39 -15.68 -1.99 10.18
C LYS A 39 -15.07 -1.61 11.51
N ILE A 40 -13.76 -1.74 11.68
CA ILE A 40 -13.07 -1.39 12.93
C ILE A 40 -12.98 0.15 13.07
N SER A 41 -13.66 0.74 14.05
CA SER A 41 -13.68 2.20 14.29
C SER A 41 -12.31 2.78 14.68
N ASN A 42 -11.43 1.93 15.25
CA ASN A 42 -10.09 2.29 15.71
C ASN A 42 -8.96 1.85 14.77
N GLU A 43 -9.31 1.32 13.59
CA GLU A 43 -8.32 1.36 12.53
C GLU A 43 -8.09 2.85 12.33
N LYS A 44 -6.86 3.31 12.52
CA LYS A 44 -6.42 4.48 11.76
C LYS A 44 -6.62 4.02 10.32
N VAL A 45 -7.83 4.22 9.79
CA VAL A 45 -8.03 4.53 8.40
C VAL A 45 -7.14 5.74 8.28
N CYS A 46 -5.88 5.50 7.94
CA CYS A 46 -5.17 6.48 7.18
C CYS A 46 -6.08 6.61 5.97
N GLU A 47 -7.03 7.55 6.05
CA GLU A 47 -7.38 8.41 4.94
C GLU A 47 -6.06 9.06 4.53
N VAL A 48 -5.11 8.26 4.03
CA VAL A 48 -4.15 8.73 3.06
C VAL A 48 -5.10 9.12 1.97
N GLU A 49 -5.40 10.42 1.86
CA GLU A 49 -5.98 11.00 0.67
C GLU A 49 -5.24 10.33 -0.49
N LEU A 50 -5.91 9.36 -1.11
CA LEU A 50 -5.26 8.40 -1.96
C LEU A 50 -4.95 9.17 -3.23
N ASP A 51 -3.73 9.72 -3.29
CA ASP A 51 -3.35 10.70 -4.29
C ASP A 51 -3.66 10.14 -5.68
N GLU A 52 -4.54 10.82 -6.40
CA GLU A 52 -5.08 10.34 -7.67
C GLU A 52 -3.96 10.09 -8.69
N ASP A 53 -2.90 10.89 -8.64
CA ASP A 53 -1.72 10.72 -9.49
C ASP A 53 -0.99 9.40 -9.16
N LEU A 54 -0.77 9.11 -7.86
CA LEU A 54 -0.15 7.86 -7.43
C LEU A 54 -0.98 6.64 -7.84
N MET A 55 -2.32 6.71 -7.73
CA MET A 55 -3.20 5.63 -8.15
C MET A 55 -3.11 5.35 -9.65
N LYS A 56 -3.02 6.39 -10.47
CA LYS A 56 -2.82 6.26 -11.92
C LYS A 56 -1.45 5.68 -12.25
N VAL A 57 -0.39 6.08 -11.53
CA VAL A 57 0.94 5.48 -11.69
C VAL A 57 0.93 4.00 -11.33
N ILE A 58 0.31 3.62 -10.22
CA ILE A 58 0.18 2.22 -9.80
C ILE A 58 -0.54 1.41 -10.89
N SER A 59 -1.70 1.89 -11.34
CA SER A 59 -2.49 1.24 -12.40
C SER A 59 -1.68 1.07 -13.69
N TYR A 60 -0.92 2.10 -14.08
CA TYR A 60 -0.05 2.04 -15.24
C TYR A 60 1.04 0.98 -15.10
N VAL A 61 1.75 0.94 -13.97
CA VAL A 61 2.84 -0.02 -13.73
C VAL A 61 2.30 -1.45 -13.62
N VAL A 62 1.12 -1.65 -13.01
CA VAL A 62 0.43 -2.94 -12.95
C VAL A 62 0.11 -3.44 -14.37
N SER A 63 -0.37 -2.56 -15.25
CA SER A 63 -0.68 -2.91 -16.65
C SER A 63 0.57 -3.17 -17.49
N LYS A 64 1.61 -2.35 -17.35
CA LYS A 64 2.87 -2.46 -18.10
C LYS A 64 3.84 -3.50 -17.56
N LYS A 65 3.66 -3.99 -16.33
CA LYS A 65 4.55 -4.85 -15.53
C LYS A 65 5.91 -4.22 -15.17
N SER A 66 6.52 -3.43 -16.06
CA SER A 66 7.73 -2.69 -15.76
C SER A 66 7.80 -1.36 -16.51
N PHE A 67 8.50 -0.40 -15.91
CA PHE A 67 8.81 0.89 -16.49
C PHE A 67 10.22 1.32 -16.11
N ILE A 68 10.98 1.82 -17.09
CA ILE A 68 12.30 2.44 -16.89
C ILE A 68 12.30 3.74 -17.67
N GLY A 69 12.58 4.86 -17.00
CA GLY A 69 12.63 6.17 -17.65
C GLY A 69 12.78 7.30 -16.65
N THR A 70 12.62 8.53 -17.11
CA THR A 70 12.59 9.73 -16.27
C THR A 70 11.20 9.92 -15.65
N HIS A 71 11.11 10.78 -14.61
CA HIS A 71 9.82 11.10 -14.01
C HIS A 71 8.95 11.91 -14.99
N SER A 72 9.57 12.72 -15.84
CA SER A 72 8.89 13.43 -16.93
C SER A 72 8.27 12.48 -17.96
N GLU A 73 8.98 11.41 -18.36
CA GLU A 73 8.42 10.39 -19.27
C GLU A 73 7.30 9.58 -18.62
N LEU A 74 7.44 9.22 -17.34
CA LEU A 74 6.38 8.53 -16.59
C LEU A 74 5.12 9.40 -16.55
N ASN A 75 5.27 10.69 -16.25
CA ASN A 75 4.18 11.64 -16.18
C ASN A 75 3.45 11.80 -17.53
N ALA A 76 4.20 11.83 -18.64
CA ALA A 76 3.63 11.89 -19.99
C ALA A 76 2.87 10.60 -20.36
N ASN A 77 3.42 9.42 -20.02
CA ASN A 77 2.79 8.13 -20.30
C ASN A 77 1.49 7.94 -19.53
N VAL A 78 1.46 8.39 -18.27
CA VAL A 78 0.27 8.30 -17.40
C VAL A 78 -0.71 9.47 -17.66
N LYS A 79 -0.31 10.48 -18.45
CA LYS A 79 -1.08 11.68 -18.78
C LYS A 79 -1.55 12.42 -17.53
N LEU A 80 -0.63 12.66 -16.62
CA LEU A 80 -0.90 13.39 -15.38
C LEU A 80 -0.82 14.91 -15.60
N ASN A 81 -1.61 15.67 -14.84
CA ASN A 81 -1.60 17.13 -14.85
C ASN A 81 -0.41 17.74 -14.06
N SER A 82 0.38 16.90 -13.40
CA SER A 82 1.51 17.26 -12.55
C SER A 82 2.81 17.43 -13.36
N THR A 83 3.85 18.04 -12.77
CA THR A 83 5.21 18.07 -13.37
C THR A 83 6.04 16.88 -12.89
N GLY A 84 7.01 16.41 -13.69
CA GLY A 84 7.92 15.32 -13.31
C GLY A 84 8.63 15.52 -11.95
N ASN A 85 8.98 16.76 -11.60
CA ASN A 85 9.55 17.08 -10.27
C ASN A 85 8.57 16.86 -9.12
N VAL A 86 7.30 17.20 -9.31
CA VAL A 86 6.24 17.00 -8.30
C VAL A 86 6.00 15.51 -8.13
N LEU A 87 5.89 14.78 -9.24
CA LEU A 87 5.74 13.33 -9.23
C LEU A 87 6.93 12.63 -8.53
N SER A 88 8.16 13.11 -8.76
CA SER A 88 9.34 12.58 -8.07
C SER A 88 9.28 12.73 -6.56
N ARG A 89 8.81 13.88 -6.06
CA ARG A 89 8.64 14.08 -4.61
C ARG A 89 7.51 13.20 -4.06
N LYS A 90 6.38 13.11 -4.78
CA LYS A 90 5.25 12.26 -4.40
C LYS A 90 5.65 10.79 -4.29
N ILE A 91 6.33 10.25 -5.30
CA ILE A 91 6.80 8.85 -5.28
C ILE A 91 7.75 8.62 -4.11
N LYS A 92 8.72 9.52 -3.89
CA LYS A 92 9.69 9.39 -2.77
C LYS A 92 9.02 9.43 -1.40
N SER A 93 8.02 10.30 -1.22
CA SER A 93 7.28 10.41 0.04
C SER A 93 6.35 9.21 0.29
N ASN A 94 5.98 8.47 -0.76
CA ASN A 94 5.00 7.40 -0.71
C ASN A 94 5.56 6.03 -1.16
N ILE A 95 6.87 5.82 -1.05
CA ILE A 95 7.53 4.56 -1.46
C ILE A 95 6.86 3.34 -0.79
N GLU A 96 6.48 3.47 0.48
CA GLU A 96 5.82 2.41 1.24
C GLU A 96 4.46 2.02 0.65
N LEU A 97 3.72 2.98 0.07
CA LEU A 97 2.45 2.73 -0.61
C LEU A 97 2.69 1.93 -1.91
N LEU A 98 3.72 2.28 -2.68
CA LEU A 98 4.08 1.53 -3.89
C LEU A 98 4.49 0.08 -3.54
N LYS A 99 5.29 -0.11 -2.48
CA LYS A 99 5.67 -1.46 -2.01
C LYS A 99 4.46 -2.28 -1.57
N ARG A 100 3.49 -1.69 -0.86
CA ARG A 100 2.23 -2.36 -0.47
C ARG A 100 1.41 -2.81 -1.70
N ASN A 101 1.57 -2.13 -2.82
CA ASN A 101 0.97 -2.49 -4.10
C ASN A 101 1.90 -3.37 -4.96
N PHE A 102 2.87 -4.06 -4.35
CA PHE A 102 3.82 -4.97 -5.02
C PHE A 102 4.66 -4.30 -6.11
N ILE A 103 4.91 -2.99 -6.01
CA ILE A 103 5.78 -2.25 -6.93
C ILE A 103 7.12 -1.98 -6.28
N HIS A 104 8.17 -2.54 -6.87
CA HIS A 104 9.55 -2.25 -6.50
C HIS A 104 10.03 -0.97 -7.20
N VAL A 105 10.67 -0.08 -6.44
CA VAL A 105 11.16 1.22 -6.90
C VAL A 105 12.68 1.26 -6.78
N GLU A 106 13.37 1.33 -7.90
CA GLU A 106 14.83 1.48 -7.95
C GLU A 106 15.21 2.81 -8.61
N TYR A 107 16.26 3.45 -8.09
CA TYR A 107 16.79 4.68 -8.64
C TYR A 107 18.21 4.47 -9.15
N SER A 108 18.38 4.45 -10.47
CA SER A 108 19.70 4.32 -11.11
C SER A 108 20.63 5.50 -10.78
N PRO A 109 21.96 5.32 -10.88
CA PRO A 109 22.91 6.42 -10.73
C PRO A 109 22.62 7.56 -11.70
N ARG A 110 23.02 8.77 -11.33
CA ARG A 110 22.68 9.99 -12.06
C ARG A 110 23.53 10.09 -13.33
N THR A 111 22.95 9.79 -14.48
CA THR A 111 23.61 9.90 -15.80
C THR A 111 23.25 11.19 -16.56
N SER A 112 22.21 11.93 -16.15
CA SER A 112 21.75 13.17 -16.81
C SER A 112 21.10 14.19 -15.84
N LYS A 113 20.51 15.27 -16.37
CA LYS A 113 19.80 16.33 -15.61
C LYS A 113 18.73 15.75 -14.68
N GLU A 114 17.98 14.76 -15.14
CA GLU A 114 17.00 13.98 -14.36
C GLU A 114 17.52 12.57 -14.05
N ARG A 115 17.11 12.03 -12.89
CA ARG A 115 17.45 10.68 -12.43
C ARG A 115 16.44 9.69 -13.01
N LEU A 116 16.94 8.59 -13.57
CA LEU A 116 16.11 7.48 -14.03
C LEU A 116 15.47 6.77 -12.83
N ILE A 117 14.22 6.38 -13.01
CA ILE A 117 13.43 5.57 -12.08
C ILE A 117 13.04 4.28 -12.79
N LYS A 118 13.19 3.16 -12.08
CA LYS A 118 12.73 1.85 -12.49
C LYS A 118 11.63 1.40 -11.54
N LEU A 119 10.46 1.12 -12.11
CA LEU A 119 9.27 0.65 -11.43
C LEU A 119 8.95 -0.75 -11.96
N VAL A 120 8.89 -1.75 -11.08
CA VAL A 120 8.60 -3.13 -11.48
C VAL A 120 7.45 -3.64 -10.61
N TYR A 121 6.37 -4.06 -11.24
CA TYR A 121 5.28 -4.75 -10.55
C TYR A 121 5.62 -6.23 -10.43
N VAL A 122 5.78 -6.70 -9.19
CA VAL A 122 6.12 -8.09 -8.82
C VAL A 122 4.85 -8.87 -8.46
N GLY A 123 3.67 -8.27 -8.63
CA GLY A 123 2.41 -8.94 -8.35
C GLY A 123 2.00 -9.88 -9.49
N ASN A 124 1.77 -11.13 -9.09
CA ASN A 124 1.36 -12.26 -9.93
C ASN A 124 2.49 -12.93 -10.73
N ASP A 125 3.65 -13.12 -10.10
CA ASP A 125 4.39 -14.35 -10.34
C ASP A 125 3.82 -15.40 -9.40
N GLU A 126 3.31 -16.47 -10.01
CA GLU A 126 3.19 -17.78 -9.39
C GLU A 126 4.45 -18.01 -8.56
N ILE A 127 4.29 -18.57 -7.36
CA ILE A 127 5.40 -19.11 -6.58
C ILE A 127 6.09 -20.17 -7.48
N SER A 128 7.02 -19.71 -8.30
CA SER A 128 8.00 -20.53 -8.95
C SER A 128 9.05 -20.74 -7.88
N ASN A 129 8.90 -21.87 -7.18
CA ASN A 129 9.87 -22.39 -6.23
C ASN A 129 11.19 -22.66 -6.97
N ASP A 130 11.98 -21.63 -7.25
CA ASP A 130 13.34 -21.81 -7.76
C ASP A 130 14.12 -20.52 -7.51
N ASP A 131 14.54 -20.32 -6.26
CA ASP A 131 15.95 -19.98 -5.94
C ASP A 131 16.12 -19.95 -4.41
N MET A 132 16.27 -21.13 -3.81
CA MET A 132 16.92 -21.27 -2.51
C MET A 132 17.92 -22.43 -2.59
N THR A 133 18.92 -22.29 -3.47
CA THR A 133 20.18 -23.02 -3.29
C THR A 133 21.07 -22.17 -2.38
N ILE A 134 20.80 -22.23 -1.07
CA ILE A 134 21.83 -21.85 -0.09
C ILE A 134 22.81 -23.01 -0.09
N ASN A 135 23.94 -22.76 -0.74
CA ASN A 135 25.08 -23.67 -0.81
C ASN A 135 25.55 -24.01 0.61
N ASP A 136 25.53 -25.31 0.90
CA ASP A 136 26.20 -25.94 2.02
C ASP A 136 27.72 -25.82 1.80
N THR A 137 28.43 -25.10 2.66
CA THR A 137 29.86 -25.30 2.95
C THR A 137 30.19 -24.72 4.33
#